data_AF-A0A226MKJ9-F1
#
_entry.id   AF-A0A226MKJ9-F1
#
_cell.length_a   1.000
_cell.length_b   1.000
_cell.length_c   1.000
_cell.angle_alpha   90.00
_cell.angle_beta   90.00
_cell.angle_gamma   90.00
#
_symmetry.space_group_name_H-M   'P 1'
#
loop_
_entity.id
_entity.type
_entity.pdbx_description
1 polymer ?
#
loop_
_entity_poly.entity_id
_entity_poly.type
_entity_poly.pdbx_seq_one_letter_code
_entity_poly.pdbx_strand_id
1 'polypeptide(L)'
;MSPRSSRRTGAHRAHSLARQAKTKRRRRDLDEIHADLEPGRAVRLLRQEIDPDLPGCAQFYCLHCARYFVDLTSMKEHFRSKVHKKRLKQLSEEPYTQEEAERAAGMGSYIPPKKVHVQTQPLDEAVEMEASS
;
A
#
# COMPACT_ATOMS: atom_id res chain seq x y z
N MET A 1 32.17 -46.01 14.23
CA MET A 1 32.62 -44.61 14.31
C MET A 1 31.60 -43.73 13.62
N SER A 2 30.86 -42.89 14.35
CA SER A 2 29.84 -42.01 13.75
C SER A 2 30.51 -40.94 12.88
N PRO A 3 29.98 -40.62 11.68
CA PRO A 3 30.59 -39.63 10.81
C PRO A 3 30.57 -38.25 11.49
N ARG A 4 31.73 -37.58 11.52
CA ARG A 4 31.86 -36.20 12.01
C ARG A 4 30.94 -35.31 11.19
N SER A 5 30.02 -34.59 11.83
CA SER A 5 29.08 -33.71 11.13
C SER A 5 29.85 -32.73 10.24
N SER A 6 29.70 -32.85 8.92
CA SER A 6 30.31 -31.92 7.99
C SER A 6 29.74 -30.52 8.22
N ARG A 7 30.61 -29.51 8.28
CA ARG A 7 30.15 -28.11 8.36
C ARG A 7 29.34 -27.80 7.11
N ARG A 8 28.13 -27.28 7.28
CA ARG A 8 27.25 -26.85 6.19
C ARG A 8 27.79 -25.58 5.53
N THR A 9 28.71 -25.72 4.59
CA THR A 9 29.18 -24.62 3.74
C THR A 9 28.13 -24.35 2.66
N GLY A 10 27.63 -23.11 2.57
CA GLY A 10 26.68 -22.70 1.52
C GLY A 10 25.19 -22.94 1.79
N ALA A 11 24.82 -23.70 2.83
CA ALA A 11 23.42 -23.97 3.21
C ALA A 11 22.94 -23.12 4.41
N HIS A 12 23.45 -21.89 4.55
CA HIS A 12 23.03 -20.98 5.61
C HIS A 12 21.68 -20.35 5.28
N ARG A 13 20.71 -20.49 6.17
CA ARG A 13 19.41 -19.81 6.05
C ARG A 13 19.41 -18.56 6.91
N ALA A 14 18.86 -17.47 6.39
CA ALA A 14 18.59 -16.31 7.21
C ALA A 14 17.39 -16.61 8.12
N HIS A 15 17.60 -16.57 9.43
CA HIS A 15 16.57 -16.87 10.42
C HIS A 15 15.82 -15.64 10.92
N SER A 16 16.21 -14.43 10.48
CA SER A 16 15.66 -13.17 10.99
C SER A 16 14.89 -12.40 9.92
N LEU A 17 13.64 -12.07 10.24
CA LEU A 17 12.80 -11.14 9.46
C LEU A 17 13.12 -9.67 9.74
N ALA A 18 13.99 -9.36 10.71
CA ALA A 18 14.33 -7.99 11.10
C ALA A 18 14.87 -7.16 9.93
N ARG A 19 15.47 -7.80 8.92
CA ARG A 19 15.94 -7.10 7.71
C ARG A 19 14.80 -6.50 6.88
N GLN A 20 13.61 -7.10 6.92
CA GLN A 20 12.43 -6.62 6.20
C GLN A 20 11.72 -5.49 6.95
N ALA A 21 11.72 -5.54 8.29
CA ALA A 21 11.07 -4.54 9.15
C ALA A 21 11.91 -3.26 9.41
N LYS A 22 13.08 -3.12 8.77
CA LYS A 22 13.93 -1.93 8.97
C LYS A 22 13.25 -0.67 8.40
N THR A 23 13.46 0.46 9.07
CA THR A 23 12.95 1.78 8.68
C THR A 23 13.24 2.13 7.22
N LYS A 24 14.46 1.87 6.73
CA LYS A 24 14.86 2.11 5.33
C LYS A 24 14.09 1.31 4.26
N ARG A 25 13.25 0.34 4.66
CA ARG A 25 12.41 -0.49 3.78
C ARG A 25 10.93 -0.42 4.16
N ARG A 26 10.58 0.51 5.06
CA ARG A 26 9.21 0.69 5.52
C ARG A 26 8.37 1.22 4.35
N ARG A 27 7.15 0.69 4.25
CA ARG A 27 6.15 1.13 3.28
C ARG A 27 5.29 2.21 3.92
N ARG A 28 4.53 2.96 3.12
CA ARG A 28 3.54 3.90 3.66
C ARG A 28 2.56 3.19 4.58
N ASP A 29 2.28 3.86 5.69
CA ASP A 29 1.35 3.37 6.70
C ASP A 29 -0.10 3.61 6.24
N LEU A 30 -1.08 3.08 6.98
CA LEU A 30 -2.49 3.10 6.54
C LEU A 30 -3.11 4.50 6.65
N ASP A 31 -2.83 5.19 7.75
CA ASP A 31 -3.21 6.56 8.05
C ASP A 31 -2.67 7.56 7.01
N GLU A 32 -1.42 7.40 6.59
CA GLU A 32 -0.83 8.19 5.50
C GLU A 32 -1.61 8.01 4.20
N ILE A 33 -2.02 6.78 3.88
CA ILE A 33 -2.78 6.48 2.66
C ILE A 33 -4.20 7.03 2.74
N HIS A 34 -4.84 7.02 3.91
CA HIS A 34 -6.12 7.72 4.10
C HIS A 34 -5.99 9.21 3.81
N ALA A 35 -4.89 9.83 4.24
CA ALA A 35 -4.60 11.22 3.94
C ALA A 35 -4.39 11.45 2.43
N ASP A 36 -3.74 10.51 1.74
CA ASP A 36 -3.53 10.55 0.29
C ASP A 36 -4.81 10.32 -0.53
N LEU A 37 -5.80 9.62 0.02
CA LEU A 37 -7.12 9.39 -0.60
C LEU A 37 -7.98 10.64 -0.66
N GLU A 38 -7.65 11.69 0.09
CA GLU A 38 -8.32 12.99 0.01
C GLU A 38 -8.27 13.51 -1.44
N PRO A 39 -9.39 13.98 -2.02
CA PRO A 39 -9.50 14.24 -3.46
C PRO A 39 -8.45 15.22 -3.98
N GLY A 40 -8.06 16.21 -3.18
CA GLY A 40 -7.00 17.16 -3.55
C GLY A 40 -5.60 16.54 -3.67
N ARG A 41 -5.28 15.55 -2.84
CA ARG A 41 -4.00 14.81 -2.90
C ARG A 41 -4.05 13.67 -3.90
N ALA A 42 -5.15 12.95 -3.95
CA ALA A 42 -5.37 11.83 -4.85
C ALA A 42 -5.16 12.24 -6.31
N VAL A 43 -5.70 13.38 -6.74
CA VAL A 43 -5.54 13.88 -8.11
C VAL A 43 -4.07 14.19 -8.44
N ARG A 44 -3.33 14.78 -7.51
CA ARG A 44 -1.90 15.10 -7.70
C ARG A 44 -1.04 13.84 -7.81
N LEU A 45 -1.37 12.82 -7.02
CA LEU A 45 -0.66 11.53 -7.01
C LEU A 45 -1.00 10.67 -8.23
N LEU A 46 -2.22 10.80 -8.76
CA LEU A 46 -2.63 10.13 -10.00
C LEU A 46 -2.03 10.78 -11.24
N ARG A 47 -1.97 12.12 -11.26
CA ARG A 47 -1.45 12.90 -12.39
C ARG A 47 -0.06 13.45 -12.06
N GLN A 48 0.87 12.55 -11.78
CA GLN A 48 2.27 12.92 -11.56
C GLN A 48 2.96 13.30 -12.87
N GLU A 49 3.97 14.16 -12.77
CA GLU A 49 4.87 14.45 -13.87
C GLU A 49 5.73 13.22 -14.20
N ILE A 50 6.20 13.16 -15.43
CA ILE A 50 6.98 12.03 -15.94
C ILE A 50 8.35 12.04 -15.25
N ASP A 51 8.58 11.08 -14.36
CA ASP A 51 9.83 10.93 -13.61
C ASP A 51 10.59 9.67 -14.10
N PRO A 52 11.75 9.82 -14.77
CA PRO A 52 12.50 8.69 -15.31
C PRO A 52 13.16 7.80 -14.24
N ASP A 53 13.29 8.27 -12.99
CA ASP A 53 13.89 7.48 -11.90
C ASP A 53 12.91 6.46 -11.30
N LEU A 54 11.62 6.62 -11.58
CA LEU A 54 10.55 5.74 -11.10
C LEU A 54 10.11 4.73 -12.18
N PRO A 55 9.67 3.53 -11.80
CA PRO A 55 9.21 2.54 -12.76
C PRO A 55 7.93 3.04 -13.45
N GLY A 56 7.82 2.77 -14.76
CA GLY A 56 6.71 3.27 -15.58
C GLY A 56 6.66 4.79 -15.68
N CYS A 57 7.79 5.45 -15.48
CA CYS A 57 7.93 6.91 -15.44
C CYS A 57 6.93 7.62 -14.52
N ALA A 58 6.61 6.98 -13.37
CA ALA A 58 5.61 7.41 -12.40
C ALA A 58 4.15 7.46 -12.88
N GLN A 59 3.85 7.06 -14.12
CA GLN A 59 2.50 7.15 -14.69
C GLN A 59 1.54 6.07 -14.15
N PHE A 60 2.05 4.87 -13.86
CA PHE A 60 1.22 3.75 -13.41
C PHE A 60 1.28 3.57 -11.89
N TYR A 61 0.48 4.35 -11.17
CA TYR A 61 0.50 4.39 -9.71
C TYR A 61 -0.80 3.93 -9.06
N CYS A 62 -0.70 3.02 -8.08
CA CYS A 62 -1.82 2.60 -7.24
C CYS A 62 -1.81 3.36 -5.91
N LEU A 63 -2.83 4.18 -5.66
CA LEU A 63 -2.99 4.96 -4.43
C LEU A 63 -3.06 4.07 -3.18
N HIS A 64 -3.89 3.02 -3.23
CA HIS A 64 -4.17 2.19 -2.04
C HIS A 64 -2.96 1.40 -1.54
N CYS A 65 -2.07 1.02 -2.45
CA CYS A 65 -0.86 0.23 -2.15
C CYS A 65 0.42 1.06 -2.18
N ALA A 66 0.34 2.35 -2.51
CA ALA A 66 1.46 3.27 -2.67
C ALA A 66 2.62 2.66 -3.49
N ARG A 67 2.30 2.10 -4.65
CA ARG A 67 3.26 1.34 -5.48
C ARG A 67 3.14 1.74 -6.95
N TYR A 68 4.31 1.93 -7.56
CA TYR A 68 4.46 2.16 -9.00
C TYR A 68 4.60 0.84 -9.76
N PHE A 69 4.11 0.85 -10.99
CA PHE A 69 4.10 -0.26 -11.93
C PHE A 69 4.79 0.15 -13.24
N VAL A 70 5.22 -0.84 -14.02
CA VAL A 70 5.90 -0.59 -15.30
C VAL A 70 4.92 -0.38 -16.45
N ASP A 71 3.81 -1.12 -16.47
CA ASP A 71 2.81 -1.13 -17.54
C ASP A 71 1.38 -1.13 -16.99
N LEU A 72 0.41 -0.68 -17.81
CA LEU A 72 -1.03 -0.75 -17.51
C LEU A 72 -1.53 -2.17 -17.23
N THR A 73 -1.01 -3.17 -17.95
CA THR A 73 -1.39 -4.58 -17.77
C THR A 73 -1.05 -5.07 -16.37
N SER A 74 0.16 -4.76 -15.90
CA SER A 74 0.63 -5.13 -14.55
C SER A 74 -0.19 -4.45 -13.45
N MET A 75 -0.66 -3.22 -13.68
CA MET A 75 -1.56 -2.50 -12.78
C MET A 75 -2.96 -3.13 -12.74
N LYS A 76 -3.52 -3.51 -13.90
CA LYS A 76 -4.80 -4.24 -13.98
C LYS A 76 -4.75 -5.58 -13.25
N GLU A 77 -3.66 -6.34 -13.42
CA GLU A 77 -3.44 -7.59 -12.68
C GLU A 77 -3.32 -7.36 -11.16
N HIS A 78 -2.64 -6.28 -10.77
CA HIS A 78 -2.54 -5.90 -9.36
C HIS A 78 -3.93 -5.66 -8.73
N PHE A 79 -4.84 -4.96 -9.40
CA PHE A 79 -6.20 -4.73 -8.88
C PHE A 79 -7.00 -6.03 -8.67
N ARG A 80 -6.78 -7.03 -9.52
CA ARG A 80 -7.43 -8.35 -9.39
C ARG A 80 -6.83 -9.19 -8.25
N SER A 81 -5.60 -8.89 -7.84
CA SER A 81 -4.84 -9.66 -6.85
C SER A 81 -5.46 -9.61 -5.44
N LYS A 82 -5.23 -10.66 -4.65
CA LYS A 82 -5.69 -10.74 -3.25
C LYS A 82 -5.03 -9.69 -2.35
N VAL A 83 -3.80 -9.27 -2.67
CA VAL A 83 -3.06 -8.28 -1.89
C VAL A 83 -3.77 -6.93 -1.94
N HIS A 84 -4.19 -6.50 -3.13
CA HIS A 84 -4.93 -5.27 -3.31
C HIS A 84 -6.30 -5.33 -2.63
N LYS A 85 -7.06 -6.41 -2.84
CA LYS A 85 -8.37 -6.62 -2.18
C LYS A 85 -8.27 -6.60 -0.65
N LYS A 86 -7.19 -7.19 -0.09
CA LYS A 86 -6.91 -7.11 1.35
C LYS A 86 -6.67 -5.68 1.81
N ARG A 87 -5.93 -4.89 1.03
CA ARG A 87 -5.64 -3.49 1.34
C ARG A 87 -6.89 -2.62 1.31
N LEU A 88 -7.78 -2.80 0.32
CA LEU A 88 -9.08 -2.13 0.29
C LEU A 88 -9.92 -2.44 1.53
N LYS A 89 -9.91 -3.70 1.99
CA LYS A 89 -10.59 -4.08 3.22
C LYS A 89 -9.99 -3.38 4.45
N GLN A 90 -8.66 -3.25 4.52
CA GLN A 90 -8.01 -2.51 5.62
C GLN A 90 -8.36 -1.01 5.60
N LEU A 91 -8.45 -0.41 4.42
CA LEU A 91 -8.81 1.01 4.25
C LEU A 91 -10.32 1.25 4.41
N SER A 92 -11.13 0.20 4.56
CA SER A 92 -12.58 0.36 4.77
C SER A 92 -12.94 0.73 6.20
N GLU A 93 -11.97 0.71 7.10
CA GLU A 93 -12.09 1.12 8.50
C GLU A 93 -11.37 2.45 8.67
N GLU A 94 -11.87 3.31 9.55
CA GLU A 94 -11.22 4.57 9.91
C GLU A 94 -9.80 4.31 10.46
N PRO A 95 -8.78 5.08 10.04
CA PRO A 95 -7.41 4.86 10.51
C PRO A 95 -7.28 5.13 12.00
N TYR A 96 -6.48 4.30 12.66
CA TYR A 96 -6.15 4.49 14.07
C TYR A 96 -5.38 5.79 14.28
N THR A 97 -5.79 6.59 15.26
CA THR A 97 -5.17 7.88 15.57
C THR A 97 -4.61 7.89 16.99
N GLN A 98 -3.69 8.82 17.26
CA GLN A 98 -3.14 8.98 18.62
C GLN A 98 -4.23 9.35 19.64
N GLU A 99 -5.22 10.16 19.24
CA GLU A 99 -6.35 10.50 20.10
C GLU A 99 -7.14 9.27 20.54
N GLU A 100 -7.29 8.28 19.65
CA GLU A 100 -7.91 7.00 19.99
C GLU A 100 -7.10 6.24 21.04
N ALA A 101 -5.77 6.26 20.95
CA ALA A 101 -4.87 5.69 21.95
C ALA A 101 -5.04 6.36 23.32
N GLU A 102 -5.12 7.69 23.34
CA GLU A 102 -5.29 8.49 24.56
C GLU A 102 -6.65 8.25 25.20
N ARG A 103 -7.72 8.14 24.40
CA ARG A 103 -9.05 7.76 24.87
C ARG A 103 -9.05 6.36 25.49
N ALA A 104 -8.37 5.40 24.86
CA ALA A 104 -8.22 4.04 25.41
C ALA A 104 -7.41 4.01 26.71
N ALA A 105 -6.47 4.94 26.90
CA ALA A 105 -5.73 5.13 28.15
C ALA A 105 -6.54 5.84 29.26
N GLY A 106 -7.80 6.22 29.00
CA GLY A 106 -8.70 6.85 29.96
C GLY A 106 -8.72 8.39 29.90
N MET A 107 -8.08 9.00 28.91
CA MET A 107 -8.05 10.46 28.72
C MET A 107 -9.23 11.00 27.87
N GLY A 108 -10.30 10.23 27.67
CA GLY A 108 -11.48 10.66 26.91
C GLY A 108 -12.61 9.63 26.84
N SER A 109 -13.59 9.86 25.96
CA SER A 109 -14.75 8.99 25.76
C SER A 109 -14.56 8.01 24.58
N TYR A 110 -15.16 6.82 24.68
CA TYR A 110 -15.14 5.82 23.62
C TYR A 110 -15.98 6.26 22.42
N ILE A 111 -15.41 6.16 21.21
CA ILE A 111 -16.10 6.41 19.94
C ILE A 111 -15.88 5.18 19.05
N PRO A 112 -16.94 4.54 18.53
CA PRO A 112 -16.77 3.40 17.64
C PRO A 112 -16.23 3.85 16.26
N PRO A 113 -15.35 3.06 15.63
CA PRO A 113 -14.77 3.40 14.33
C PRO A 113 -15.84 3.39 13.23
N LYS A 114 -15.80 4.37 12.33
CA LYS A 114 -16.71 4.44 11.19
C LYS A 114 -16.21 3.58 10.04
N LYS A 115 -17.15 3.02 9.27
CA LYS A 115 -16.84 2.30 8.03
C LYS A 115 -16.77 3.29 6.88
N VAL A 116 -15.65 3.31 6.17
CA VAL A 116 -15.42 4.10 4.97
C VAL A 116 -15.58 3.20 3.75
N HIS A 117 -16.39 3.61 2.77
CA HIS A 117 -16.46 2.88 1.50
C HIS A 117 -15.34 3.37 0.58
N VAL A 118 -14.32 2.54 0.38
CA VAL A 118 -13.20 2.84 -0.52
C VAL A 118 -13.40 2.10 -1.83
N GLN A 119 -13.61 2.86 -2.90
CA GLN A 119 -13.67 2.33 -4.25
C GLN A 119 -12.28 2.27 -4.88
N THR A 120 -12.09 1.33 -5.80
CA THR A 120 -10.88 1.25 -6.62
C THR A 120 -10.84 2.43 -7.59
N GLN A 121 -9.64 2.91 -7.89
CA GLN A 121 -9.43 3.99 -8.87
C GLN A 121 -10.04 3.58 -10.22
N PRO A 122 -10.80 4.46 -10.89
CA PRO A 122 -11.14 4.25 -12.29
C PRO A 122 -9.85 4.32 -13.11
N LEU A 123 -9.66 3.37 -14.03
CA LEU A 123 -8.61 3.48 -15.04
C LEU A 123 -9.12 4.45 -16.12
N ASP A 124 -8.29 5.43 -16.50
CA ASP A 124 -8.66 6.53 -17.41
C ASP A 124 -9.19 6.06 -18.78
N GLU A 125 -9.03 4.80 -19.15
CA GLU A 125 -9.70 4.18 -20.32
C GLU A 125 -11.23 4.34 -20.29
N ALA A 126 -11.85 4.44 -19.11
CA ALA A 126 -13.27 4.71 -18.98
C ALA A 126 -13.63 6.19 -19.20
N VAL A 127 -12.70 7.11 -18.92
CA VAL A 127 -12.93 8.56 -19.01
C VAL A 127 -12.74 9.04 -20.45
N GLU A 128 -11.81 8.45 -21.21
CA GLU A 128 -11.62 8.77 -22.62
C GLU A 128 -12.76 8.27 -23.52
N MET A 129 -13.43 7.16 -23.17
CA MET A 129 -14.63 6.68 -23.88
C MET A 129 -15.86 7.58 -23.66
N GLU A 130 -16.00 8.18 -22.47
CA GLU A 130 -17.10 9.12 -22.18
C GLU A 130 -16.85 10.53 -22.73
N ALA A 131 -15.58 10.97 -22.84
CA ALA A 131 -15.24 12.26 -23.45
C ALA A 131 -15.30 12.25 -25.00
N SER A 132 -15.38 11.06 -25.61
CA SER A 132 -15.45 10.87 -27.06
C SER A 132 -16.87 10.55 -27.58
N SER A 133 -17.88 10.57 -26.68
CA SER A 133 -19.30 10.31 -26.99
C SER A 133 -20.14 11.58 -26.93
#